data_AF-A0A377W5D5-F1
#
_entry.id   AF-A0A377W5D5-F1
#
_cell.length_a   1.000
_cell.length_b   1.000
_cell.length_c   1.000
_cell.angle_alpha   90.00
_cell.angle_beta   90.00
_cell.angle_gamma   90.00
#
_symmetry.space_group_name_H-M   'P 1'
#
loop_
_entity.id
_entity.type
_entity.pdbx_description
1 polymer ?
#
loop_
_entity_poly.entity_id
_entity_poly.type
_entity_poly.pdbx_seq_one_letter_code
_entity_poly.pdbx_strand_id
1 'polypeptide(L)' 'MSAGCAVMAMQMAALAQGFNGIWRSGALTESPVVRAGFECREQDKIVGFLYLGTPQLKASTTIALPDTAPFVTRF' A
#
# COMPACT_ATOMS: atom_id res chain seq x y z
N MET A 1 -6.03 -11.31 3.68
CA MET A 1 -5.33 -10.43 4.64
C MET A 1 -3.81 -10.36 4.42
N SER A 2 -3.16 -11.33 3.74
CA SER A 2 -1.72 -11.33 3.46
C SER A 2 -1.22 -10.20 2.54
N ALA A 3 -2.00 -9.82 1.53
CA ALA A 3 -1.59 -8.84 0.53
C ALA A 3 -1.29 -7.45 1.14
N GLY A 4 -2.12 -6.99 2.08
CA GLY A 4 -1.89 -5.71 2.77
C GLY A 4 -0.62 -5.73 3.63
N CYS A 5 -0.36 -6.83 4.33
CA CYS A 5 0.87 -7.01 5.10
C CYS A 5 2.11 -6.97 4.19
N ALA A 6 2.06 -7.65 3.05
CA ALA A 6 3.17 -7.66 2.09
C ALA A 6 3.44 -6.25 1.53
N VAL A 7 2.41 -5.52 1.12
CA VAL A 7 2.58 -4.15 0.60
C VAL A 7 3.10 -3.20 1.67
N MET A 8 2.62 -3.31 2.92
CA MET A 8 3.14 -2.54 4.04
C MET A 8 4.62 -2.84 4.29
N ALA A 9 5.02 -4.11 4.30
CA ALA A 9 6.42 -4.50 4.45
C ALA A 9 7.31 -3.94 3.33
N MET A 10 6.86 -4.02 2.07
CA MET A 10 7.58 -3.45 0.92
C MET A 10 7.70 -1.93 1.02
N GLN A 11 6.65 -1.24 1.44
CA GLN A 11 6.68 0.22 1.62
C GLN A 11 7.63 0.64 2.74
N MET A 12 7.66 -0.10 3.87
CA MET A 12 8.62 0.15 4.94
C MET A 12 10.06 -0.16 4.51
N ALA A 13 10.27 -1.20 3.68
CA ALA A 13 11.58 -1.52 3.14
C ALA A 13 12.11 -0.45 2.17
N ALA A 14 11.23 0.15 1.36
CA ALA A 14 11.59 1.30 0.51
C ALA A 14 11.96 2.51 1.37
N LEU A 15 11.19 2.78 2.42
CA LEU A 15 11.45 3.88 3.36
C LEU A 15 12.80 3.73 4.06
N ALA A 16 13.14 2.52 4.50
CA ALA A 16 14.44 2.22 5.12
C ALA A 16 15.64 2.47 4.19
N GLN A 17 15.43 2.43 2.87
CA GLN A 17 16.45 2.68 1.85
C GLN A 17 16.49 4.14 1.36
N GLY A 18 15.72 5.04 1.99
CA GLY A 18 15.65 6.46 1.60
C GLY A 18 14.71 6.75 0.42
N PHE A 19 13.94 5.76 -0.03
CA PHE A 19 12.84 5.93 -0.98
C PHE A 19 11.52 6.12 -0.25
N ASN A 20 10.43 6.28 -1.00
CA ASN A 20 9.09 6.19 -0.44
C ASN A 20 8.18 5.39 -1.38
N GLY A 21 7.10 4.86 -0.84
CA GLY A 21 6.10 4.10 -1.57
C GLY A 21 4.70 4.64 -1.36
N ILE A 22 3.88 4.64 -2.41
CA ILE A 22 2.43 4.88 -2.31
C ILE A 22 1.71 3.69 -2.92
N TRP A 23 0.92 3.01 -2.11
CA TRP A 23 0.01 1.98 -2.59
C TRP A 23 -1.28 2.63 -3.11
N ARG A 24 -1.59 2.44 -4.39
CA ARG A 24 -2.88 2.82 -4.98
C ARG A 24 -3.62 1.58 -5.48
N SER A 25 -4.89 1.49 -5.12
CA SER A 25 -5.87 0.56 -5.70
C SER A 25 -6.95 1.37 -6.44
N GLY A 26 -8.07 0.76 -6.81
CA GLY A 26 -9.21 1.43 -7.44
C GLY A 26 -9.74 0.67 -8.65
N ALA A 27 -10.70 1.23 -9.38
CA ALA A 27 -11.40 0.53 -10.47
C ALA A 27 -10.47 -0.07 -11.55
N LEU A 28 -9.29 0.51 -11.75
CA LEU A 28 -8.30 0.00 -12.70
C LEU A 28 -7.72 -1.38 -12.32
N THR A 29 -7.78 -1.80 -11.06
CA THR A 29 -7.34 -3.16 -10.67
C THR A 29 -8.27 -4.25 -11.20
N GLU A 30 -9.53 -3.91 -11.47
CA GLU A 30 -10.54 -4.84 -12.01
C GLU A 30 -10.76 -4.62 -13.52
N SER A 31 -10.11 -3.64 -14.14
CA SER A 31 -10.24 -3.37 -15.58
C SER A 31 -9.77 -4.57 -16.41
N PRO A 32 -10.60 -5.10 -17.33
CA PRO A 32 -10.22 -6.24 -18.18
C PRO A 32 -8.97 -5.97 -19.01
N VAL A 33 -8.81 -4.73 -19.50
CA VAL A 33 -7.64 -4.32 -20.29
C VAL A 33 -6.37 -4.35 -19.45
N VAL A 34 -6.44 -3.87 -18.21
CA VAL A 34 -5.29 -3.86 -17.30
C VAL A 34 -4.93 -5.29 -16.89
N ARG A 35 -5.92 -6.12 -16.54
CA ARG A 35 -5.71 -7.53 -16.19
C ARG A 35 -5.11 -8.32 -17.35
N ALA A 36 -5.57 -8.09 -18.59
CA ALA A 36 -5.00 -8.69 -19.78
C ALA A 36 -3.55 -8.23 -20.02
N GLY A 37 -3.25 -6.94 -19.80
CA GLY A 37 -1.90 -6.40 -19.91
C GLY A 37 -0.90 -6.97 -18.88
N PHE A 38 -1.39 -7.44 -17.73
CA PHE A 38 -0.61 -8.18 -16.73
C PHE A 38 -0.73 -9.70 -16.87
N GLU A 39 -1.32 -10.20 -17.96
CA GLU A 39 -1.51 -11.63 -18.24
C GLU A 39 -2.21 -12.40 -17.10
N CYS A 40 -3.12 -11.74 -16.38
CA CYS A 40 -3.83 -12.32 -15.26
C CYS A 40 -4.79 -13.43 -15.72
N ARG A 41 -4.68 -14.61 -15.13
CA ARG A 41 -5.66 -15.70 -15.28
C ARG A 41 -6.94 -15.38 -14.52
N GLU A 42 -7.96 -16.21 -14.68
CA GLU A 42 -9.26 -16.04 -14.01
C GLU A 42 -9.12 -15.97 -12.48
N GLN A 43 -8.26 -16.80 -11.90
CA GLN A 43 -7.97 -16.84 -10.47
C GLN A 43 -7.04 -15.72 -9.98
N ASP A 44 -6.35 -15.01 -10.88
CA ASP A 44 -5.38 -13.98 -10.49
C ASP A 44 -6.11 -12.67 -10.19
N LYS A 45 -5.60 -11.90 -9.22
CA LYS A 45 -6.17 -10.60 -8.83
C LYS A 45 -5.07 -9.58 -8.61
N ILE A 46 -5.21 -8.43 -9.26
CA ILE A 46 -4.39 -7.27 -8.99
C ILE A 46 -4.87 -6.65 -7.66
N VAL A 47 -4.05 -6.74 -6.63
CA VAL A 47 -4.35 -6.18 -5.30
C VAL A 47 -4.06 -4.67 -5.21
N GLY A 48 -3.34 -4.14 -6.19
CA GLY A 48 -3.05 -2.72 -6.38
C GLY A 48 -1.65 -2.50 -6.93
N PHE A 49 -1.27 -1.24 -7.01
CA PHE A 49 -0.01 -0.79 -7.60
C PHE A 49 0.80 -0.05 -6.55
N LEU A 50 2.03 -0.50 -6.31
CA LEU A 50 2.97 0.15 -5.40
C LEU A 50 3.91 1.05 -6.21
N TYR A 51 3.70 2.36 -6.10
CA TYR A 51 4.55 3.35 -6.74
C TYR A 51 5.76 3.61 -5.84
N LEU A 52 6.98 3.44 -6.35
CA LEU A 52 8.22 3.65 -5.62
C LEU A 52 9.03 4.76 -6.27
N GLY A 53 9.73 5.56 -5.45
CA GLY A 53 10.62 6.60 -5.96
C GLY A 53 11.22 7.45 -4.85
N THR A 54 12.04 8.43 -5.25
CA THR A 54 12.64 9.38 -4.31
C THR A 54 11.59 10.43 -3.91
N PRO A 55 11.28 10.59 -2.62
CA PRO A 55 10.31 11.58 -2.17
C PRO A 55 10.82 12.99 -2.43
N GLN A 56 10.02 13.82 -3.12
CA GLN A 56 10.39 15.23 -3.39
C GLN A 56 10.17 16.15 -2.18
N LEU A 57 9.25 15.77 -1.29
CA LEU A 57 8.97 16.47 -0.04
C LEU A 57 9.30 15.56 1.13
N LYS A 58 9.87 16.13 2.19
CA LYS A 58 10.01 15.42 3.46
C LYS A 58 8.61 15.11 4.01
N ALA A 59 8.47 13.93 4.60
CA ALA A 59 7.26 13.59 5.33
C ALA A 59 6.98 14.64 6.41
N SER A 60 5.71 14.98 6.62
CA SER A 60 5.31 15.89 7.69
C SER A 60 5.87 15.41 9.02
N THR A 61 6.58 16.27 9.74
CA THR A 61 7.06 16.00 11.10
C THR A 61 5.98 16.22 12.15
N THR A 62 4.85 16.82 11.77
CA THR A 62 3.69 17.01 12.65
C THR A 62 2.77 15.82 12.51
N ILE A 63 2.96 14.82 13.37
CA ILE A 63 2.08 13.65 13.48
C ILE A 63 1.31 13.80 14.79
N ALA A 64 -0.01 13.92 14.71
CA ALA A 64 -0.86 13.78 15.89
C ALA A 64 -0.97 12.29 16.25
N LEU A 65 -0.63 11.93 17.48
CA LEU A 65 -0.82 10.57 17.96
C LEU A 65 -2.33 10.28 18.03
N PRO A 66 -2.82 9.22 17.38
CA PRO A 66 -4.23 8.85 17.48
C PRO A 66 -4.57 8.33 18.88
N ASP A 67 -5.73 8.70 19.42
CA ASP A 67 -6.25 8.11 20.67
C ASP A 67 -6.74 6.68 20.40
N THR A 68 -6.07 5.70 21.03
CA THR A 68 -6.40 4.28 20.89
C THR A 68 -7.41 3.80 21.93
N ALA A 69 -7.72 4.58 22.96
CA ALA A 69 -8.58 4.16 24.07
C ALA A 69 -9.98 3.67 23.62
N PRO A 70 -10.65 4.26 22.62
CA PRO A 70 -11.94 3.77 22.14
C PRO A 70 -11.92 2.39 21.47
N PHE A 71 -10.74 1.89 21.08
CA PHE A 71 -10.58 0.66 20.29
C PHE A 71 -9.98 -0.51 21.08
N VAL A 72 -9.75 -0.36 22.38
CA VAL A 72 -9.13 -1.38 23.25
C VAL A 72 -10.03 -1.73 24.43
N THR A 73 -10.43 -2.99 24.54
CA THR A 73 -11.11 -3.55 25.72
C THR A 73 -10.23 -4.63 26.34
N ARG A 74 -10.09 -4.63 27.68
CA ARG A 74 -9.40 -5.70 28.41
C ARG A 74 -10.46 -6.68 28.95
N PHE A 75 -10.36 -7.94 28.57
CA PHE A 75 -11.20 -9.03 29.05
C PHE A 75 -10.53 -9.77 30.21
#